data_AF-A0A2A4VNQ0-F1
#
_entry.id   AF-A0A2A4VNQ0-F1
#
_cell.length_a   1.000
_cell.length_b   1.000
_cell.length_c   1.000
_cell.angle_alpha   90.00
_cell.angle_beta   90.00
_cell.angle_gamma   90.00
#
_symmetry.space_group_name_H-M   'P 1'
#
loop_
_entity.id
_entity.type
_entity.pdbx_description
1 polymer ?
#
loop_
_entity_poly.entity_id
_entity_poly.type
_entity_poly.pdbx_seq_one_letter_code
_entity_poly.pdbx_strand_id
1 'polypeptide(L)'
;DALKVVGGYRDDLIAGEEPELCVRLRQEKWRIWRLDADMTQHDANIMQFKQWWKRSVRAGYAFAEGSRIHGAAPELHWVAESRRAMVWAVIIPAIISIGFFVHPLLGIGLLLIYPLQILRTTLNSNLPIKKAFLYSFFLVLGKFPEQVGQFKFLWNCFRNKRSQIIEYK
;
A
#
# COMPACT_ATOMS: atom_id res chain seq x y z
N ASP A 1 -17.92 12.14 -24.10
CA ASP A 1 -16.54 11.77 -23.69
C ASP A 1 -16.59 10.96 -22.40
N ALA A 2 -15.89 9.82 -22.34
CA ALA A 2 -15.97 8.85 -21.22
C ALA A 2 -15.76 9.49 -19.84
N LEU A 3 -14.89 10.51 -19.74
CA LEU A 3 -14.64 11.26 -18.51
C LEU A 3 -15.89 12.01 -17.98
N LYS A 4 -16.70 12.57 -18.88
CA LYS A 4 -17.94 13.28 -18.51
C LYS A 4 -19.00 12.31 -17.98
N VAL A 5 -19.04 11.08 -18.50
CA VAL A 5 -20.01 10.04 -18.08
C VAL A 5 -19.79 9.66 -16.62
N VAL A 6 -18.54 9.53 -16.19
CA VAL A 6 -18.21 9.18 -14.81
C VAL A 6 -18.12 10.39 -13.88
N GLY A 7 -18.22 11.62 -14.39
CA GLY A 7 -18.17 12.84 -13.58
C GLY A 7 -16.76 13.33 -13.22
N GLY A 8 -15.75 12.96 -14.00
CA GLY A 8 -14.37 13.44 -13.80
C GLY A 8 -13.61 12.75 -12.66
N TYR A 9 -12.50 13.38 -12.25
CA TYR A 9 -11.69 12.94 -11.11
C TYR A 9 -12.33 13.35 -9.78
N ARG A 10 -12.13 12.52 -8.76
CA ARG A 10 -12.59 12.81 -7.40
C ARG A 10 -11.56 13.67 -6.68
N ASP A 11 -11.99 14.81 -6.17
CA ASP A 11 -11.16 15.76 -5.40
C ASP A 11 -11.12 15.45 -3.90
N ASP A 12 -11.91 14.48 -3.44
CA ASP A 12 -12.00 14.06 -2.04
C ASP A 12 -11.00 12.94 -1.66
N LEU A 13 -10.20 12.47 -2.60
CA LEU A 13 -9.15 11.47 -2.40
C LEU A 13 -7.81 12.11 -2.07
N ILE A 14 -7.06 11.54 -1.12
CA ILE A 14 -5.69 12.01 -0.85
C ILE A 14 -4.70 11.55 -1.92
N ALA A 15 -4.95 10.39 -2.53
CA ALA A 15 -4.18 9.87 -3.66
C ALA A 15 -5.00 8.78 -4.36
N GLY A 16 -4.61 8.42 -5.58
CA GLY A 16 -5.25 7.30 -6.27
C GLY A 16 -6.41 7.65 -7.17
N GLU A 17 -6.55 8.93 -7.52
CA GLU A 17 -7.65 9.43 -8.36
C GLU A 17 -7.71 8.73 -9.72
N GLU A 18 -6.56 8.45 -10.34
CA GLU A 18 -6.50 7.72 -11.61
C GLU A 18 -6.97 6.25 -11.47
N PRO A 19 -6.41 5.42 -10.56
CA PRO A 19 -6.91 4.07 -10.31
C PRO A 19 -8.41 4.02 -9.98
N GLU A 20 -8.90 4.98 -9.20
CA GLU A 20 -10.32 5.09 -8.84
C GLU A 20 -11.18 5.43 -10.06
N LEU A 21 -10.73 6.36 -10.90
CA LEU A 21 -11.39 6.71 -12.16
C LEU A 21 -11.49 5.49 -13.08
N CYS A 22 -10.42 4.70 -13.19
CA CYS A 22 -10.43 3.47 -13.99
C CYS A 22 -11.48 2.47 -13.50
N VAL A 23 -11.70 2.36 -12.18
CA VAL A 23 -12.76 1.50 -11.63
C VAL A 23 -14.14 1.99 -12.08
N ARG A 24 -14.45 3.27 -11.94
CA ARG A 24 -15.73 3.84 -12.39
C ARG A 24 -15.95 3.69 -13.89
N LEU A 25 -14.90 3.87 -14.69
CA LEU A 25 -14.97 3.64 -16.14
C LEU A 25 -15.30 2.17 -16.47
N ARG A 26 -14.71 1.20 -15.75
CA ARG A 26 -15.07 -0.23 -15.91
C ARG A 26 -16.51 -0.53 -15.50
N GLN A 27 -17.01 0.10 -14.44
CA GLN A 27 -18.41 -0.01 -14.03
C GLN A 27 -19.36 0.48 -15.14
N GLU A 28 -18.96 1.52 -15.89
CA GLU A 28 -19.63 2.02 -17.10
C GLU A 28 -19.28 1.21 -18.38
N LYS A 29 -18.76 -0.01 -18.22
CA LYS A 29 -18.42 -0.96 -19.30
C LYS A 29 -17.35 -0.48 -20.28
N TRP A 30 -16.60 0.57 -19.94
CA TRP A 30 -15.44 0.97 -20.72
C TRP A 30 -14.29 -0.01 -20.53
N ARG A 31 -13.46 -0.14 -21.57
CA ARG A 31 -12.22 -0.92 -21.52
C ARG A 31 -11.05 0.02 -21.26
N ILE A 32 -10.22 -0.36 -20.31
CA ILE A 32 -8.98 0.34 -20.01
C ILE A 32 -7.85 -0.36 -20.75
N TRP A 33 -7.20 0.34 -21.67
CA TRP A 33 -6.06 -0.17 -22.42
C TRP A 33 -4.76 0.31 -21.77
N ARG A 34 -3.91 -0.62 -21.33
CA ARG A 34 -2.57 -0.31 -20.81
C ARG A 34 -1.56 -0.53 -21.92
N LEU A 35 -0.88 0.54 -22.34
CA LEU A 35 0.24 0.45 -23.27
C LEU A 35 1.50 0.00 -22.51
N ASP A 36 2.23 -0.94 -23.09
CA ASP A 36 3.55 -1.36 -22.61
C ASP A 36 4.64 -0.48 -23.23
N ALA A 37 4.57 0.81 -22.93
CA ALA A 37 5.50 1.81 -23.42
C ALA A 37 5.79 2.82 -22.30
N ASP A 38 7.06 3.21 -22.17
CA ASP A 38 7.45 4.26 -21.24
C ASP A 38 6.82 5.59 -21.68
N MET A 39 5.89 6.09 -20.89
CA MET A 39 5.22 7.37 -21.17
C MET A 39 6.01 8.54 -20.59
N THR A 40 6.41 8.44 -19.33
CA THR A 40 7.18 9.47 -18.63
C THR A 40 8.05 8.84 -17.55
N GLN A 41 9.25 9.39 -17.37
CA GLN A 41 10.08 9.09 -16.22
C GLN A 41 9.76 10.08 -15.09
N HIS A 42 9.08 9.62 -14.04
CA HIS A 42 8.80 10.44 -12.87
C HIS A 42 9.89 10.25 -11.81
N ASP A 43 10.73 11.26 -11.60
CA ASP A 43 11.58 11.31 -10.41
C ASP A 43 10.78 11.83 -9.20
N ALA A 44 10.59 10.96 -8.21
CA ALA A 44 9.89 11.34 -6.99
C ALA A 44 10.70 12.30 -6.09
N ASN A 45 12.01 12.47 -6.35
CA ASN A 45 12.99 13.23 -5.58
C ASN A 45 12.88 12.92 -4.07
N ILE A 46 12.99 11.65 -3.72
CA ILE A 46 12.93 11.14 -2.35
C ILE A 46 14.35 10.82 -1.92
N MET A 47 14.95 11.76 -1.17
CA MET A 47 16.36 11.67 -0.75
C MET A 47 16.50 11.29 0.72
N GLN A 48 15.40 11.39 1.48
CA GLN A 48 15.40 11.17 2.93
C GLN A 48 14.40 10.09 3.34
N PHE A 49 14.78 9.31 4.36
CA PHE A 49 13.92 8.28 4.93
C PHE A 49 12.56 8.83 5.41
N LYS A 50 12.54 10.05 5.97
CA LYS A 50 11.30 10.71 6.43
C LYS A 50 10.33 10.97 5.27
N GLN A 51 10.83 11.35 4.09
CA GLN A 51 10.02 11.57 2.89
C GLN A 51 9.44 10.25 2.39
N TRP A 52 10.27 9.20 2.33
CA TRP A 52 9.83 7.85 2.00
C TRP A 52 8.75 7.35 2.98
N TRP A 53 8.96 7.51 4.28
CA TRP A 53 8.02 7.10 5.32
C TRP A 53 6.66 7.79 5.13
N LYS A 54 6.64 9.12 4.99
CA LYS A 54 5.41 9.88 4.76
C LYS A 54 4.69 9.43 3.48
N ARG A 55 5.42 9.16 2.40
CA ARG A 55 4.83 8.65 1.14
C ARG A 55 4.21 7.26 1.34
N SER A 56 4.87 6.37 2.07
CA SER A 56 4.31 5.04 2.38
C SER A 56 3.07 5.14 3.27
N VAL A 57 3.03 6.08 4.22
CA VAL A 57 1.82 6.41 5.00
C VAL A 57 0.70 6.91 4.08
N ARG A 58 1.00 7.79 3.12
CA ARG A 58 0.02 8.27 2.12
C ARG A 58 -0.53 7.11 1.28
N ALA A 59 0.32 6.19 0.83
CA ALA A 59 -0.10 5.01 0.07
C ALA A 59 -1.02 4.11 0.90
N GLY A 60 -0.67 3.82 2.15
CA GLY A 60 -1.52 3.04 3.05
C GLY A 60 -2.88 3.67 3.33
N TYR A 61 -2.93 4.99 3.49
CA TYR A 61 -4.19 5.72 3.60
C TYR A 61 -5.04 5.54 2.34
N ALA A 62 -4.44 5.72 1.16
CA ALA A 62 -5.13 5.57 -0.13
C ALA A 62 -5.65 4.14 -0.35
N PHE A 63 -4.90 3.10 0.07
CA PHE A 63 -5.38 1.71 0.00
C PHE A 63 -6.63 1.49 0.84
N ALA A 64 -6.67 2.01 2.07
CA ALA A 64 -7.86 1.92 2.92
C ALA A 64 -9.03 2.75 2.37
N GLU A 65 -8.75 3.93 1.82
CA GLU A 65 -9.76 4.80 1.19
C GLU A 65 -10.37 4.18 -0.05
N GLY A 66 -9.54 3.74 -1.00
CA GLY A 66 -9.99 3.07 -2.22
C GLY A 66 -10.69 1.75 -1.94
N SER A 67 -10.23 0.96 -0.96
CA SER A 67 -10.93 -0.28 -0.58
C SER A 67 -12.25 -0.04 0.14
N ARG A 68 -12.41 1.06 0.89
CA ARG A 68 -13.72 1.44 1.45
C ARG A 68 -14.71 1.82 0.34
N ILE A 69 -14.24 2.49 -0.71
CA ILE A 69 -15.11 2.96 -1.81
C ILE A 69 -15.45 1.83 -2.78
N HIS A 70 -14.44 1.06 -3.23
CA HIS A 70 -14.54 0.10 -4.33
C HIS A 70 -14.06 -1.31 -3.96
N GLY A 71 -14.02 -1.65 -2.68
CA GLY A 71 -13.53 -2.96 -2.22
C GLY A 71 -14.52 -4.12 -2.36
N ALA A 72 -15.76 -3.85 -2.74
CA ALA A 72 -16.74 -4.89 -3.05
C ALA A 72 -16.43 -5.58 -4.39
N ALA A 73 -16.95 -6.79 -4.57
CA ALA A 73 -16.92 -7.46 -5.87
C ALA A 73 -17.68 -6.61 -6.92
N PRO A 74 -17.27 -6.64 -8.20
CA PRO A 74 -16.20 -7.48 -8.79
C PRO A 74 -14.79 -6.89 -8.69
N GLU A 75 -14.66 -5.62 -8.30
CA GLU A 75 -13.42 -4.85 -8.47
C GLU A 75 -12.37 -5.14 -7.39
N LEU A 76 -12.81 -5.42 -6.16
CA LEU A 76 -11.94 -5.73 -5.01
C LEU A 76 -10.77 -4.74 -4.86
N HIS A 77 -11.03 -3.47 -5.18
CA HIS A 77 -10.00 -2.46 -5.36
C HIS A 77 -9.20 -2.26 -4.07
N TRP A 78 -7.88 -2.48 -4.12
CA TRP A 78 -6.94 -2.33 -3.01
C TRP A 78 -7.25 -3.11 -1.72
N VAL A 79 -8.11 -4.13 -1.80
CA VAL A 79 -8.41 -5.01 -0.66
C VAL A 79 -7.19 -5.86 -0.30
N ALA A 80 -6.47 -6.38 -1.30
CA ALA A 80 -5.29 -7.21 -1.09
C ALA A 80 -4.14 -6.41 -0.46
N GLU A 81 -3.87 -5.22 -0.96
CA GLU A 81 -2.89 -4.28 -0.44
C GLU A 81 -3.20 -3.92 1.01
N SER A 82 -4.47 -3.59 1.28
CA SER A 82 -4.92 -3.24 2.63
C SER A 82 -4.71 -4.39 3.62
N ARG A 83 -5.16 -5.59 3.25
CA ARG A 83 -5.00 -6.81 4.07
C ARG A 83 -3.53 -7.18 4.29
N ARG A 84 -2.69 -7.07 3.27
CA ARG A 84 -1.25 -7.37 3.39
C ARG A 84 -0.57 -6.48 4.40
N ALA A 85 -0.85 -5.17 4.41
CA ALA A 85 -0.27 -4.28 5.42
C ALA A 85 -0.70 -4.71 6.85
N MET A 86 -1.98 -5.05 7.05
CA MET A 86 -2.47 -5.53 8.36
C MET A 86 -1.81 -6.84 8.80
N VAL A 87 -1.67 -7.81 7.88
CA VAL A 87 -1.01 -9.08 8.18
C VAL A 87 0.45 -8.86 8.58
N TRP A 88 1.20 -8.10 7.78
CA TRP A 88 2.64 -7.94 7.95
C TRP A 88 3.03 -6.98 9.08
N ALA A 89 2.22 -5.98 9.38
CA ALA A 89 2.55 -4.95 10.38
C ALA A 89 1.82 -5.13 11.72
N VAL A 90 0.78 -5.98 11.79
CA VAL A 90 -0.01 -6.18 13.03
C VAL A 90 -0.08 -7.65 13.42
N ILE A 91 -0.58 -8.51 12.54
CA ILE A 91 -0.86 -9.91 12.88
C ILE A 91 0.45 -10.69 13.14
N ILE A 92 1.41 -10.62 12.22
CA ILE A 92 2.70 -11.32 12.37
C ILE A 92 3.46 -10.83 13.63
N PRO A 93 3.62 -9.51 13.88
CA PRO A 93 4.22 -9.03 15.12
C PRO A 93 3.49 -9.52 16.38
N ALA A 94 2.15 -9.50 16.40
CA ALA A 94 1.38 -9.98 17.54
C ALA A 94 1.62 -11.47 17.82
N ILE A 95 1.67 -12.30 16.77
CA ILE A 95 1.98 -13.73 16.88
C ILE A 95 3.41 -13.93 17.42
N ILE A 96 4.39 -13.15 16.94
CA ILE A 96 5.77 -13.20 17.44
C ILE A 96 5.82 -12.84 18.93
N SER A 97 5.13 -11.76 19.34
CA SER A 97 5.07 -11.34 20.75
C SER A 97 4.45 -12.41 21.64
N ILE A 98 3.33 -13.00 21.24
CA ILE A 98 2.72 -14.14 21.95
C ILE A 98 3.72 -15.31 22.02
N GLY A 99 4.44 -15.57 20.94
CA GLY A 99 5.47 -16.60 20.89
C GLY A 99 6.58 -16.41 21.92
N PHE A 100 7.04 -15.16 22.13
CA PHE A 100 8.00 -14.84 23.18
C PHE A 100 7.45 -15.07 24.59
N PHE A 101 6.16 -14.82 24.83
CA PHE A 101 5.52 -15.11 26.12
C PHE A 101 5.41 -16.61 26.40
N VAL A 102 5.23 -17.44 25.36
CA VAL A 102 5.17 -18.90 25.51
C VAL A 102 6.56 -19.51 25.69
N HIS A 103 7.50 -19.18 24.79
CA HIS A 103 8.86 -19.69 24.85
C HIS A 103 9.84 -18.81 24.05
N PRO A 104 10.96 -18.33 24.61
CA PRO A 104 11.89 -17.43 23.91
C PRO A 104 12.39 -17.94 22.55
N LEU A 105 12.72 -19.24 22.43
CA LEU A 105 13.16 -19.82 21.15
C LEU A 105 12.05 -19.83 20.08
N LEU A 106 10.78 -19.95 20.48
CA LEU A 106 9.66 -19.93 19.55
C LEU A 106 9.45 -18.51 19.00
N GLY A 107 9.54 -17.50 19.86
CA GLY A 107 9.55 -16.09 19.44
C GLY A 107 10.69 -15.78 18.47
N ILE A 108 11.91 -16.24 18.76
CA ILE A 108 13.06 -16.09 17.85
C ILE A 108 12.82 -16.80 16.51
N GLY A 109 12.32 -18.04 16.54
CA GLY A 109 12.01 -18.80 15.33
C GLY A 109 10.97 -18.11 14.44
N LEU A 110 9.92 -17.55 15.03
CA LEU A 110 8.91 -16.77 14.31
C LEU A 110 9.45 -15.43 13.79
N LEU A 111 10.38 -14.79 14.50
CA LEU A 111 11.01 -13.56 14.05
C LEU A 111 11.76 -13.73 12.71
N LEU A 112 12.24 -14.96 12.42
CA LEU A 112 12.89 -15.29 11.15
C LEU A 112 11.96 -15.17 9.93
N ILE A 113 10.64 -15.06 10.10
CA ILE A 113 9.70 -14.85 8.99
C ILE A 113 10.08 -13.60 8.18
N TYR A 114 10.51 -12.51 8.83
CA TYR A 114 10.91 -11.28 8.13
C TYR A 114 12.17 -11.42 7.27
N PRO A 115 13.34 -11.85 7.80
CA PRO A 115 14.52 -12.05 6.97
C PRO A 115 14.32 -13.12 5.89
N LEU A 116 13.56 -14.19 6.17
CA LEU A 116 13.21 -15.19 5.15
C LEU A 116 12.36 -14.59 4.03
N GLN A 117 11.41 -13.71 4.33
CA GLN A 117 10.62 -13.02 3.31
C GLN A 117 11.48 -12.07 2.46
N ILE A 118 12.42 -11.35 3.08
CA ILE A 118 13.36 -10.48 2.36
C ILE A 118 14.24 -11.33 1.44
N LEU A 119 14.79 -12.44 1.94
CA LEU A 119 15.61 -13.35 1.15
C LEU A 119 14.83 -13.95 -0.02
N ARG A 120 13.63 -14.49 0.23
CA ARG A 120 12.76 -15.04 -0.81
C ARG A 120 12.45 -14.02 -1.90
N THR A 121 12.12 -12.79 -1.52
CA THR A 121 11.79 -11.73 -2.49
C THR A 121 13.02 -11.29 -3.28
N THR A 122 14.18 -11.24 -2.62
CA THR A 122 15.47 -10.92 -3.25
C THR A 122 15.84 -11.94 -4.32
N LEU A 123 15.75 -13.24 -4.00
CA LEU A 123 16.09 -14.34 -4.90
C LEU A 123 15.14 -14.49 -6.08
N ASN A 124 13.87 -14.08 -5.92
CA ASN A 124 12.86 -14.14 -6.97
C ASN A 124 12.80 -12.87 -7.85
N SER A 125 13.69 -11.90 -7.63
CA SER A 125 13.69 -10.66 -8.40
C SER A 125 14.64 -10.74 -9.59
N ASN A 126 14.29 -10.08 -10.69
CA ASN A 126 15.15 -9.95 -11.88
C ASN A 126 16.21 -8.85 -11.73
N LEU A 127 16.40 -8.32 -10.52
CA LEU A 127 17.31 -7.21 -10.23
C LEU A 127 18.68 -7.73 -9.76
N PRO A 128 19.77 -6.95 -9.93
CA PRO A 128 21.05 -7.27 -9.30
C PRO A 128 20.91 -7.42 -7.78
N ILE A 129 21.57 -8.41 -7.20
CA ILE A 129 21.37 -8.85 -5.80
C ILE A 129 21.35 -7.71 -4.77
N LYS A 130 22.24 -6.72 -4.92
CA LYS A 130 22.29 -5.55 -4.03
C LYS A 130 21.03 -4.68 -4.12
N LYS A 131 20.54 -4.42 -5.33
CA LYS A 131 19.31 -3.65 -5.57
C LYS A 131 18.08 -4.45 -5.16
N ALA A 132 18.07 -5.75 -5.46
CA ALA A 132 17.03 -6.69 -5.07
C ALA A 132 16.83 -6.75 -3.55
N PHE A 133 17.93 -6.83 -2.80
CA PHE A 133 17.90 -6.82 -1.34
C PHE A 133 17.33 -5.51 -0.80
N LEU A 134 17.83 -4.37 -1.29
CA LEU A 134 17.35 -3.06 -0.85
C LEU A 134 15.85 -2.87 -1.14
N TYR A 135 15.43 -3.23 -2.35
CA TYR A 135 14.02 -3.22 -2.76
C TYR A 135 13.16 -4.09 -1.83
N SER A 136 13.58 -5.33 -1.60
CA SER A 136 12.86 -6.30 -0.77
C SER A 136 12.77 -5.85 0.69
N PHE A 137 13.86 -5.29 1.23
CA PHE A 137 13.91 -4.73 2.57
C PHE A 137 12.88 -3.59 2.72
N PHE A 138 12.90 -2.61 1.82
CA PHE A 138 11.94 -1.50 1.87
C PHE A 138 10.50 -1.92 1.56
N LEU A 139 10.29 -2.98 0.78
CA LEU A 139 8.96 -3.53 0.52
C LEU A 139 8.32 -4.11 1.79
N VAL A 140 9.12 -4.85 2.57
CA VAL A 140 8.68 -5.42 3.86
C VAL A 140 8.56 -4.31 4.91
N LEU A 141 9.56 -3.44 5.03
CA LEU A 141 9.53 -2.31 5.96
C LEU A 141 8.38 -1.34 5.67
N GLY A 142 7.98 -1.19 4.40
CA GLY A 142 6.89 -0.33 3.96
C GLY A 142 5.51 -0.71 4.52
N LYS A 143 5.32 -1.97 4.95
CA LYS A 143 4.04 -2.42 5.53
C LYS A 143 3.70 -1.74 6.84
N PHE A 144 4.70 -1.35 7.62
CA PHE A 144 4.51 -0.61 8.87
C PHE A 144 3.95 0.81 8.64
N PRO A 145 4.58 1.69 7.85
CA PRO A 145 4.00 3.00 7.53
C PRO A 145 2.68 2.90 6.74
N GLU A 146 2.52 1.92 5.84
CA GLU A 146 1.23 1.67 5.18
C GLU A 146 0.11 1.44 6.22
N GLN A 147 0.36 0.59 7.22
CA GLN A 147 -0.60 0.32 8.29
C GLN A 147 -0.91 1.57 9.12
N VAL A 148 0.10 2.40 9.41
CA VAL A 148 -0.12 3.72 10.06
C VAL A 148 -1.05 4.59 9.21
N GLY A 149 -0.90 4.56 7.88
CA GLY A 149 -1.80 5.24 6.94
C GLY A 149 -3.25 4.75 7.05
N GLN A 150 -3.46 3.44 7.10
CA GLN A 150 -4.80 2.86 7.27
C GLN A 150 -5.44 3.25 8.60
N PHE A 151 -4.68 3.23 9.70
CA PHE A 151 -5.20 3.67 10.99
C PHE A 151 -5.59 5.15 10.98
N LYS A 152 -4.81 6.01 10.32
CA LYS A 152 -5.16 7.42 10.14
C LYS A 152 -6.47 7.60 9.38
N PHE A 153 -6.69 6.81 8.34
CA PHE A 153 -7.95 6.82 7.59
C PHE A 153 -9.14 6.42 8.46
N LEU A 154 -9.04 5.29 9.16
CA LEU A 154 -10.10 4.83 10.06
C LEU A 154 -10.41 5.87 11.15
N TRP A 155 -9.37 6.50 11.71
CA TRP A 155 -9.51 7.58 12.67
C TRP A 155 -10.22 8.82 12.10
N ASN A 156 -9.92 9.20 10.85
CA ASN A 156 -10.60 10.30 10.18
C ASN A 156 -12.07 9.98 9.90
N CYS A 157 -12.38 8.75 9.48
CA CYS A 157 -13.76 8.30 9.33
C CYS A 157 -14.53 8.37 10.65
N PHE A 158 -13.94 7.92 11.76
CA PHE A 158 -14.57 8.00 13.08
C PHE A 158 -14.86 9.45 13.51
N ARG A 159 -14.02 10.41 13.11
CA ARG A 159 -14.18 11.83 13.45
C ARG A 159 -14.98 12.63 12.42
N ASN A 160 -15.55 11.97 11.40
CA ASN A 160 -16.18 12.64 10.24
C ASN A 160 -15.32 13.76 9.64
N LYS A 161 -13.99 13.59 9.68
CA LYS A 161 -13.06 14.57 9.11
C LYS A 161 -12.81 14.25 7.64
N ARG A 162 -12.81 15.29 6.80
CA ARG A 162 -12.38 15.18 5.41
C ARG A 162 -10.90 14.81 5.34
N SER A 163 -10.57 13.98 4.36
CA SER A 163 -9.22 13.57 4.02
C SER A 163 -8.37 14.79 3.64
N GLN A 164 -7.28 15.06 4.36
CA GLN A 164 -6.30 16.12 4.03
C GLN A 164 -5.05 15.51 3.40
N ILE A 165 -4.54 16.13 2.34
CA ILE A 165 -3.37 15.65 1.61
C ILE A 165 -2.19 15.46 2.56
N ILE A 166 -1.64 14.25 2.58
CA ILE A 166 -0.41 13.96 3.32
C ILE A 166 0.77 14.40 2.45
N GLU A 167 1.22 15.63 2.66
CA GLU A 167 2.40 16.16 1.99
C GLU A 167 3.68 15.54 2.55
N TYR A 168 4.46 14.97 1.64
CA TYR A 168 5.73 14.30 1.93
C TYR A 168 6.94 15.03 1.36
N LYS A 169 6.71 16.08 0.56
CA LYS A 169 7.73 17.04 0.13
C LYS A 169 7.67 18.27 1.02
#